data_AF-A0A319EMQ7-F1
#
_entry.id   AF-A0A319EMQ7-F1
#
_cell.length_a   1.000
_cell.length_b   1.000
_cell.length_c   1.000
_cell.angle_alpha   90.00
_cell.angle_beta   90.00
_cell.angle_gamma   90.00
#
_symmetry.space_group_name_H-M   'P 1'
#
loop_
_entity.id
_entity.type
_entity.pdbx_description
1 polymer ?
#
loop_
_entity_poly.entity_id
_entity_poly.type
_entity_poly.pdbx_seq_one_letter_code
_entity_poly.pdbx_strand_id
1 'polypeptide(L)'
;MTSSTVSDSPLRLEFVTLDDLPEITALWYNAFTTPGLRAIWPDTPGVRQWWHVANEHDMLHKPREKYLKVVDTTQNGRIVAYAKWSMQTAEERGARWPAWHPDMDPVRNDAFLHQLETCRATLVGGGRKNFYLDMLATHTDYRRMGAARLLLEWGCQAADAEGVPIYIDASQAGKPVYERLGFVDRSYLLGDTGDLAAMVRDPQKSPA
;
A
#
# COMPACT_ATOMS: atom_id res chain seq x y z
N MET A 1 41.72 -11.82 9.02
CA MET A 1 40.93 -10.87 8.22
C MET A 1 39.67 -11.58 7.77
N THR A 2 38.57 -11.42 8.51
CA THR A 2 37.27 -12.00 8.17
C THR A 2 36.63 -11.12 7.12
N SER A 3 36.59 -11.60 5.88
CA SER A 3 35.83 -10.96 4.79
C SER A 3 34.35 -11.14 5.08
N SER A 4 33.67 -10.06 5.48
CA SER A 4 32.21 -10.00 5.54
C SER A 4 31.69 -10.02 4.11
N THR A 5 31.13 -11.14 3.68
CA THR A 5 30.32 -11.20 2.45
C THR A 5 29.05 -10.39 2.70
N VAL A 6 29.00 -9.18 2.15
CA VAL A 6 27.73 -8.45 2.01
C VAL A 6 26.85 -9.33 1.13
N SER A 7 25.82 -9.94 1.72
CA SER A 7 24.79 -10.66 0.98
C SER A 7 24.07 -9.64 0.11
N ASP A 8 24.48 -9.54 -1.16
CA ASP A 8 23.79 -8.69 -2.12
C ASP A 8 22.41 -9.34 -2.37
N SER A 9 21.38 -8.80 -1.72
CA SER A 9 20.02 -9.32 -1.85
C SER A 9 19.64 -9.33 -3.33
N PRO A 10 19.03 -10.40 -3.89
CA PRO A 10 18.58 -10.40 -5.29
C PRO A 10 17.39 -9.47 -5.53
N LEU A 11 16.79 -8.94 -4.46
CA LEU A 11 15.65 -8.05 -4.53
C LEU A 11 16.09 -6.61 -4.75
N ARG A 12 15.45 -5.94 -5.73
CA ARG A 12 15.71 -4.54 -6.06
C ARG A 12 14.41 -3.73 -6.05
N LEU A 13 14.44 -2.57 -5.41
CA LEU A 13 13.34 -1.62 -5.37
C LEU A 13 13.41 -0.71 -6.60
N GLU A 14 12.29 -0.54 -7.29
CA GLU A 14 12.15 0.30 -8.48
C GLU A 14 10.80 1.05 -8.45
N PHE A 15 10.66 2.06 -9.32
CA PHE A 15 9.33 2.63 -9.62
C PHE A 15 8.61 1.76 -10.64
N VAL A 16 7.29 1.67 -10.50
CA VAL A 16 6.41 1.03 -11.47
C VAL A 16 6.31 1.88 -12.73
N THR A 17 6.33 1.24 -13.90
CA THR A 17 6.04 1.84 -15.22
C THR A 17 4.65 1.40 -15.70
N LEU A 18 4.12 2.04 -16.75
CA LEU A 18 2.81 1.67 -17.29
C LEU A 18 2.77 0.22 -17.81
N ASP A 19 3.90 -0.29 -18.31
CA ASP A 19 4.02 -1.67 -18.79
C ASP A 19 3.89 -2.71 -17.67
N ASP A 20 4.14 -2.32 -16.41
CA ASP A 20 4.02 -3.20 -15.25
C ASP A 20 2.57 -3.39 -14.78
N LEU A 21 1.62 -2.56 -15.24
CA LEU A 21 0.24 -2.53 -14.73
C LEU A 21 -0.47 -3.90 -14.77
N PRO A 22 -0.36 -4.71 -15.85
CA PRO A 22 -0.94 -6.04 -15.86
C PRO A 22 -0.35 -6.97 -14.79
N GLU A 23 0.97 -6.90 -14.57
CA GLU A 23 1.68 -7.78 -13.63
C GLU A 23 1.38 -7.42 -12.17
N ILE A 24 1.38 -6.12 -11.81
CA ILE A 24 1.02 -5.71 -10.45
C ILE A 24 -0.45 -6.03 -10.13
N THR A 25 -1.35 -5.98 -11.13
CA THR A 25 -2.75 -6.39 -10.97
C THR A 25 -2.85 -7.89 -10.72
N ALA A 26 -2.11 -8.71 -11.49
CA ALA A 26 -2.05 -10.15 -11.26
C ALA A 26 -1.47 -10.49 -9.87
N LEU A 27 -0.43 -9.75 -9.44
CA LEU A 27 0.18 -9.88 -8.13
C LEU A 27 -0.81 -9.51 -7.01
N TRP A 28 -1.61 -8.44 -7.18
CA TRP A 28 -2.66 -8.08 -6.22
C TRP A 28 -3.62 -9.26 -5.99
N TYR A 29 -4.14 -9.85 -7.07
CA TYR A 29 -5.03 -11.01 -6.96
C TYR A 29 -4.32 -12.24 -6.39
N ASN A 30 -3.03 -12.45 -6.64
CA ASN A 30 -2.26 -13.49 -5.96
C ASN A 30 -2.16 -13.25 -4.45
N ALA A 31 -1.93 -12.01 -4.02
CA ALA A 31 -1.69 -11.67 -2.62
C ALA A 31 -2.99 -11.59 -1.79
N PHE A 32 -4.07 -11.05 -2.37
CA PHE A 32 -5.33 -10.76 -1.71
C PHE A 32 -6.42 -11.75 -2.13
N THR A 33 -6.51 -12.86 -1.41
CA THR A 33 -7.42 -13.98 -1.71
C THR A 33 -8.56 -14.13 -0.71
N THR A 34 -8.67 -13.25 0.30
CA THR A 34 -9.71 -13.37 1.32
C THR A 34 -11.10 -13.13 0.73
N PRO A 35 -12.14 -13.86 1.17
CA PRO A 35 -13.51 -13.67 0.66
C PRO A 35 -14.01 -12.22 0.81
N GLY A 36 -13.68 -11.55 1.92
CA GLY A 36 -14.05 -10.16 2.16
C GLY A 36 -13.48 -9.21 1.09
N LEU A 37 -12.18 -9.30 0.78
CA LEU A 37 -11.57 -8.45 -0.25
C LEU A 37 -12.03 -8.83 -1.66
N ARG A 38 -12.25 -10.12 -1.94
CA ARG A 38 -12.79 -10.59 -3.22
C ARG A 38 -14.25 -10.19 -3.45
N ALA A 39 -15.00 -9.91 -2.38
CA ALA A 39 -16.33 -9.32 -2.49
C ALA A 39 -16.30 -7.83 -2.83
N ILE A 40 -15.25 -7.09 -2.42
CA ILE A 40 -15.05 -5.68 -2.79
C ILE A 40 -14.51 -5.56 -4.22
N TRP A 41 -13.47 -6.35 -4.53
CA TRP A 41 -12.80 -6.39 -5.83
C TRP A 41 -12.79 -7.82 -6.38
N PRO A 42 -13.86 -8.24 -7.06
CA PRO A 42 -13.92 -9.56 -7.67
C PRO A 42 -12.92 -9.68 -8.81
N ASP A 43 -12.52 -10.92 -9.11
CA ASP A 43 -11.50 -11.22 -10.11
C ASP A 43 -12.14 -11.55 -11.45
N THR A 44 -12.75 -10.52 -12.04
CA THR A 44 -13.35 -10.58 -13.37
C THR A 44 -12.47 -9.83 -14.36
N PRO A 45 -12.58 -10.12 -15.67
CA PRO A 45 -11.93 -9.32 -16.70
C PRO A 45 -12.27 -7.82 -16.60
N GLY A 46 -13.54 -7.49 -16.28
CA GLY A 46 -14.00 -6.11 -16.12
C GLY A 46 -13.31 -5.38 -14.96
N VAL A 47 -13.19 -6.03 -13.80
CA VAL A 47 -12.50 -5.42 -12.65
C VAL A 47 -10.98 -5.35 -12.85
N ARG A 48 -10.37 -6.31 -13.55
CA ARG A 48 -8.95 -6.20 -13.95
C ARG A 48 -8.70 -5.00 -14.86
N GLN A 49 -9.58 -4.75 -15.83
CA GLN A 49 -9.51 -3.56 -16.67
C GLN A 49 -9.73 -2.28 -15.85
N TRP A 50 -10.66 -2.30 -14.90
CA TRP A 50 -10.90 -1.19 -13.98
C TRP A 50 -9.66 -0.85 -13.15
N TRP A 51 -8.96 -1.86 -12.60
CA TRP A 51 -7.68 -1.65 -11.91
C TRP A 51 -6.61 -1.03 -12.80
N HIS A 52 -6.50 -1.50 -14.04
CA HIS A 52 -5.57 -0.97 -15.01
C HIS A 52 -5.82 0.53 -15.25
N VAL A 53 -7.06 0.90 -15.60
CA VAL A 53 -7.44 2.29 -15.88
C VAL A 53 -7.26 3.18 -14.65
N ALA A 54 -7.64 2.70 -13.46
CA ALA A 54 -7.49 3.47 -12.23
C ALA A 54 -6.01 3.76 -11.91
N ASN A 55 -5.15 2.74 -12.00
CA ASN A 55 -3.73 2.89 -11.71
C ASN A 55 -3.00 3.69 -12.80
N GLU A 56 -3.32 3.47 -14.07
CA GLU A 56 -2.80 4.27 -15.19
C GLU A 56 -3.13 5.76 -14.99
N HIS A 57 -4.38 6.07 -14.69
CA HIS A 57 -4.82 7.44 -14.45
C HIS A 57 -4.05 8.08 -13.29
N ASP A 58 -3.91 7.38 -12.15
CA ASP A 58 -3.17 7.89 -11.01
C ASP A 58 -1.69 8.13 -11.36
N MET A 59 -1.04 7.20 -12.08
CA MET A 59 0.36 7.34 -12.49
C MET A 59 0.59 8.50 -13.47
N LEU A 60 -0.37 8.79 -14.35
CA LEU A 60 -0.27 9.87 -15.35
C LEU A 60 -0.65 11.24 -14.79
N HIS A 61 -1.56 11.31 -13.82
CA HIS A 61 -2.21 12.56 -13.43
C HIS A 61 -2.04 12.94 -11.96
N LYS A 62 -1.62 12.02 -11.10
CA LYS A 62 -1.43 12.28 -9.67
C LYS A 62 0.03 12.08 -9.27
N PRO A 63 0.91 13.10 -9.45
CA PRO A 63 2.36 12.96 -9.23
C PRO A 63 2.75 12.69 -7.77
N ARG A 64 1.82 12.87 -6.81
CA ARG A 64 1.99 12.54 -5.39
C ARG A 64 1.59 11.10 -5.05
N GLU A 65 0.98 10.37 -5.99
CA GLU A 65 0.79 8.93 -5.89
C GLU A 65 2.06 8.23 -6.42
N LYS A 66 2.66 7.38 -5.59
CA LYS A 66 3.93 6.71 -5.87
C LYS A 66 3.73 5.22 -5.88
N TYR A 67 3.94 4.63 -7.05
CA TYR A 67 3.88 3.19 -7.26
C TYR A 67 5.31 2.65 -7.30
N LEU A 68 5.63 1.77 -6.36
CA LEU A 68 6.93 1.11 -6.29
C LEU A 68 6.77 -0.39 -6.44
N LYS A 69 7.75 -1.03 -7.04
CA LYS A 69 7.86 -2.47 -7.19
C LYS A 69 9.16 -2.98 -6.59
N VAL A 70 9.14 -4.24 -6.20
CA VAL A 70 10.36 -5.01 -5.94
C VAL A 70 10.45 -6.09 -7.00
N VAL A 71 11.59 -6.13 -7.68
CA VAL A 71 11.92 -7.16 -8.68
C VAL A 71 12.94 -8.15 -8.13
N ASP A 72 12.83 -9.40 -8.55
CA ASP A 72 13.86 -10.42 -8.35
C ASP A 72 14.77 -10.49 -9.57
N THR A 73 16.02 -10.03 -9.43
CA THR A 73 16.98 -9.96 -10.54
C THR A 73 17.47 -11.34 -10.98
N THR A 74 17.29 -12.37 -10.15
CA THR A 74 17.65 -13.75 -10.52
C THR A 74 16.58 -14.44 -11.36
N GLN A 75 15.38 -13.87 -11.41
CA GLN A 75 14.21 -14.41 -12.12
C GLN A 75 13.75 -13.46 -13.22
N ASN A 76 14.70 -13.02 -14.05
CA ASN A 76 14.45 -12.19 -15.22
C ASN A 76 13.67 -10.89 -14.92
N GLY A 77 13.87 -10.32 -13.72
CA GLY A 77 13.22 -9.07 -13.31
C GLY A 77 11.75 -9.21 -12.91
N ARG A 78 11.28 -10.43 -12.59
CA ARG A 78 9.90 -10.67 -12.13
C ARG A 78 9.53 -9.74 -10.98
N ILE A 79 8.33 -9.15 -11.03
CA ILE A 79 7.79 -8.34 -9.93
C ILE A 79 7.29 -9.27 -8.83
N VAL A 80 7.85 -9.12 -7.63
CA VAL A 80 7.57 -9.99 -6.48
C VAL A 80 6.83 -9.27 -5.35
N ALA A 81 6.83 -7.94 -5.37
CA ALA A 81 6.00 -7.11 -4.50
C ALA A 81 5.75 -5.76 -5.15
N TYR A 82 4.67 -5.08 -4.75
CA TYR A 82 4.46 -3.68 -5.10
C TYR A 82 3.75 -2.93 -3.98
N ALA A 83 3.90 -1.61 -3.97
CA ALA A 83 3.20 -0.71 -3.08
C ALA A 83 2.69 0.52 -3.82
N LYS A 84 1.56 1.06 -3.33
CA LYS A 84 1.01 2.36 -3.74
C LYS A 84 0.98 3.28 -2.53
N TRP A 85 1.67 4.40 -2.63
CA TRP A 85 1.76 5.43 -1.60
C TRP A 85 1.10 6.74 -2.05
N SER A 86 0.26 7.31 -1.19
CA SER A 86 -0.29 8.66 -1.33
C SER A 86 0.52 9.62 -0.46
N MET A 87 1.25 10.56 -1.08
CA MET A 87 2.16 11.50 -0.40
C MET A 87 1.54 12.88 -0.11
N GLN A 88 0.25 12.87 0.21
CA GLN A 88 -0.60 14.05 0.34
C GLN A 88 -1.81 13.75 1.24
N THR A 89 -2.50 14.78 1.72
CA THR A 89 -3.67 14.59 2.58
C THR A 89 -4.83 13.93 1.83
N ALA A 90 -5.82 13.43 2.57
CA ALA A 90 -7.03 12.86 1.97
C ALA A 90 -7.78 13.90 1.12
N GLU A 91 -7.80 15.16 1.55
CA GLU A 91 -8.42 16.29 0.86
C GLU A 91 -7.68 16.63 -0.43
N GLU A 92 -6.35 16.71 -0.40
CA GLU A 92 -5.51 17.02 -1.58
C GLU A 92 -5.56 15.92 -2.64
N ARG A 93 -5.61 14.66 -2.20
CA ARG A 93 -5.66 13.50 -3.09
C ARG A 93 -6.99 13.42 -3.86
N GLY A 94 -8.08 13.87 -3.24
CA GLY A 94 -9.44 13.64 -3.74
C GLY A 94 -9.88 12.18 -3.57
N ALA A 95 -10.81 11.75 -4.43
CA ALA A 95 -11.38 10.41 -4.39
C ALA A 95 -10.30 9.32 -4.58
N ARG A 96 -10.38 8.28 -3.74
CA ARG A 96 -9.44 7.15 -3.73
C ARG A 96 -9.54 6.29 -4.98
N TRP A 97 -10.76 6.08 -5.43
CA TRP A 97 -11.09 5.19 -6.53
C TRP A 97 -12.05 5.87 -7.51
N PRO A 98 -11.99 5.53 -8.80
CA PRO A 98 -13.00 5.96 -9.77
C PRO A 98 -14.34 5.27 -9.48
N ALA A 99 -15.38 5.63 -10.27
CA ALA A 99 -16.67 4.98 -10.19
C ALA A 99 -16.55 3.44 -10.30
N TRP A 100 -17.33 2.72 -9.50
CA TRP A 100 -17.29 1.27 -9.44
C TRP A 100 -17.70 0.61 -10.76
N HIS A 101 -17.05 -0.50 -11.11
CA HIS A 101 -17.42 -1.31 -12.27
C HIS A 101 -18.75 -2.04 -12.02
N PRO A 102 -19.59 -2.33 -13.04
CA PRO A 102 -20.84 -3.09 -12.87
C PRO A 102 -20.72 -4.49 -12.25
N ASP A 103 -19.52 -5.06 -12.26
CA ASP A 103 -19.21 -6.35 -11.63
C ASP A 103 -19.01 -6.23 -10.10
N MET A 104 -19.03 -5.02 -9.55
CA MET A 104 -18.85 -4.74 -8.13
C MET A 104 -20.18 -4.41 -7.44
N ASP A 105 -20.22 -4.53 -6.11
CA ASP A 105 -21.33 -4.10 -5.28
C ASP A 105 -21.06 -2.67 -4.76
N PRO A 106 -21.67 -1.63 -5.37
CA PRO A 106 -21.36 -0.24 -5.01
C PRO A 106 -21.76 0.08 -3.56
N VAL A 107 -22.86 -0.48 -3.06
CA VAL A 107 -23.33 -0.21 -1.69
C VAL A 107 -22.33 -0.74 -0.66
N ARG A 108 -21.86 -1.97 -0.88
CA ARG A 108 -20.82 -2.58 -0.05
C ARG A 108 -19.50 -1.83 -0.14
N ASN A 109 -19.07 -1.48 -1.36
CA ASN A 109 -17.79 -0.83 -1.59
C ASN A 109 -17.76 0.58 -1.01
N ASP A 110 -18.86 1.32 -1.11
CA ASP A 110 -19.01 2.65 -0.51
C ASP A 110 -18.97 2.57 1.01
N ALA A 111 -19.65 1.60 1.63
CA ALA A 111 -19.59 1.39 3.08
C ALA A 111 -18.17 1.06 3.55
N PHE A 112 -17.47 0.19 2.82
CA PHE A 112 -16.07 -0.16 3.10
C PHE A 112 -15.14 1.06 2.96
N LEU A 113 -15.22 1.81 1.85
CA LEU A 113 -14.41 3.01 1.63
C LEU A 113 -14.70 4.08 2.69
N HIS A 114 -15.97 4.32 3.03
CA HIS A 114 -16.37 5.28 4.04
C HIS A 114 -15.72 4.97 5.40
N GLN A 115 -15.67 3.70 5.79
CA GLN A 115 -15.00 3.27 7.01
C GLN A 115 -13.50 3.58 6.98
N LEU A 116 -12.78 3.24 5.90
CA LEU A 116 -11.35 3.52 5.77
C LEU A 116 -11.05 5.02 5.85
N GLU A 117 -11.81 5.85 5.12
CA GLU A 117 -11.59 7.30 5.11
C GLU A 117 -11.96 7.93 6.46
N THR A 118 -12.98 7.42 7.15
CA THR A 118 -13.32 7.87 8.50
C THR A 118 -12.17 7.59 9.47
N CYS A 119 -11.62 6.37 9.47
CA CYS A 119 -10.51 6.00 10.35
C CYS A 119 -9.27 6.87 10.10
N ARG A 120 -8.90 7.08 8.82
CA ARG A 120 -7.81 7.97 8.43
C ARG A 120 -8.06 9.41 8.89
N ALA A 121 -9.25 9.94 8.63
CA ALA A 121 -9.61 11.32 8.98
C ALA A 121 -9.57 11.54 10.50
N THR A 122 -10.06 10.59 11.30
CA THR A 122 -10.02 10.67 12.77
C THR A 122 -8.60 10.71 13.31
N LEU A 123 -7.69 9.91 12.76
CA LEU A 123 -6.34 9.76 13.33
C LEU A 123 -5.35 10.80 12.80
N VAL A 124 -5.36 11.08 11.49
CA VAL A 124 -4.37 11.93 10.82
C VAL A 124 -4.98 13.04 9.96
N GLY A 125 -6.30 13.22 9.98
CA GLY A 125 -6.99 14.29 9.25
C GLY A 125 -6.84 15.69 9.86
N GLY A 126 -7.71 16.59 9.40
CA GLY A 126 -7.76 18.00 9.83
C GLY A 126 -6.77 18.89 9.08
N GLY A 127 -6.49 18.60 7.81
CA GLY A 127 -5.57 19.37 6.97
C GLY A 127 -4.08 19.21 7.32
N ARG A 128 -3.74 18.32 8.26
CA ARG A 128 -2.34 17.99 8.58
C ARG A 128 -1.78 17.09 7.48
N LYS A 129 -0.67 17.51 6.87
CA LYS A 129 0.05 16.69 5.89
C LYS A 129 0.37 15.32 6.49
N ASN A 130 -0.02 14.26 5.80
CA ASN A 130 0.21 12.87 6.19
C ASN A 130 0.37 12.01 4.95
N PHE A 131 1.09 10.91 5.08
CA PHE A 131 1.23 9.91 4.02
C PHE A 131 0.33 8.71 4.29
N TYR A 132 -0.03 8.00 3.23
CA TYR A 132 -0.89 6.83 3.30
C TYR A 132 -0.37 5.70 2.42
N LEU A 133 -0.30 4.49 2.97
CA LEU A 133 -0.07 3.28 2.19
C LEU A 133 -1.42 2.72 1.73
N ASP A 134 -1.77 2.97 0.47
CA ASP A 134 -3.02 2.50 -0.12
C ASP A 134 -2.98 1.01 -0.43
N MET A 135 -1.81 0.53 -0.87
CA MET A 135 -1.65 -0.87 -1.26
C MET A 135 -0.27 -1.39 -0.89
N LEU A 136 -0.20 -2.61 -0.38
CA LEU A 136 1.03 -3.36 -0.21
C LEU A 136 0.78 -4.84 -0.50
N ALA A 137 1.36 -5.33 -1.58
CA ALA A 137 1.22 -6.71 -2.00
C ALA A 137 2.59 -7.37 -2.10
N THR A 138 2.69 -8.61 -1.63
CA THR A 138 3.87 -9.46 -1.87
C THR A 138 3.36 -10.80 -2.38
N HIS A 139 3.93 -11.23 -3.51
CA HIS A 139 3.65 -12.52 -4.11
C HIS A 139 3.79 -13.62 -3.05
N THR A 140 2.87 -14.57 -3.02
CA THR A 140 2.79 -15.61 -1.96
C THR A 140 4.12 -16.33 -1.76
N ASP A 141 4.79 -16.66 -2.86
CA ASP A 141 6.06 -17.41 -2.89
C ASP A 141 7.27 -16.59 -2.42
N TYR A 142 7.13 -15.26 -2.32
CA TYR A 142 8.20 -14.32 -1.95
C TYR A 142 7.99 -13.68 -0.58
N ARG A 143 7.02 -14.17 0.19
CA ARG A 143 6.75 -13.69 1.55
C ARG A 143 7.91 -14.05 2.48
N ARG A 144 8.12 -13.20 3.50
CA ARG A 144 9.19 -13.34 4.50
C ARG A 144 10.62 -13.27 3.93
N MET A 145 10.80 -12.85 2.69
CA MET A 145 12.10 -12.61 2.05
C MET A 145 12.54 -11.13 2.05
N GLY A 146 11.76 -10.25 2.70
CA GLY A 146 12.10 -8.83 2.85
C GLY A 146 11.55 -7.89 1.77
N ALA A 147 10.85 -8.39 0.75
CA ALA A 147 10.31 -7.54 -0.33
C ALA A 147 9.38 -6.42 0.18
N ALA A 148 8.41 -6.75 1.04
CA ALA A 148 7.52 -5.75 1.67
C ALA A 148 8.28 -4.69 2.47
N ARG A 149 9.39 -5.10 3.13
CA ARG A 149 10.19 -4.18 3.96
C ARG A 149 10.87 -3.11 3.11
N LEU A 150 11.39 -3.45 1.94
CA LEU A 150 12.01 -2.47 1.02
C LEU A 150 11.01 -1.37 0.61
N LEU A 151 9.78 -1.78 0.28
CA LEU A 151 8.70 -0.85 -0.09
C LEU A 151 8.28 0.05 1.07
N LEU A 152 8.26 -0.51 2.28
CA LEU A 152 7.89 0.22 3.49
C LEU A 152 8.96 1.20 3.95
N GLU A 153 10.22 0.79 3.94
CA GLU A 153 11.34 1.65 4.34
C GLU A 153 11.45 2.88 3.45
N TRP A 154 11.20 2.74 2.13
CA TRP A 154 11.18 3.89 1.23
C TRP A 154 10.13 4.94 1.62
N GLY A 155 8.89 4.51 1.92
CA GLY A 155 7.81 5.41 2.36
C GLY A 155 8.07 6.02 3.74
N CYS A 156 8.62 5.23 4.68
CA CYS A 156 9.04 5.71 6.00
C CYS A 156 10.11 6.79 5.90
N GLN A 157 11.15 6.58 5.08
CA GLN A 157 12.21 7.56 4.87
C GLN A 157 11.67 8.86 4.25
N ALA A 158 10.77 8.75 3.27
CA ALA A 158 10.12 9.92 2.68
C ALA A 158 9.30 10.70 3.72
N ALA A 159 8.54 10.01 4.57
CA ALA A 159 7.75 10.64 5.62
C ALA A 159 8.62 11.29 6.71
N ASP A 160 9.70 10.63 7.10
CA ASP A 160 10.66 11.14 8.09
C ASP A 160 11.35 12.41 7.56
N ALA A 161 11.74 12.43 6.28
CA ALA A 161 12.35 13.59 5.63
C ALA A 161 11.39 14.79 5.53
N GLU A 162 10.09 14.54 5.37
CA GLU A 162 9.07 15.59 5.35
C GLU A 162 8.48 15.92 6.74
N GLY A 163 8.85 15.17 7.77
CA GLY A 163 8.35 15.37 9.13
C GLY A 163 6.85 15.12 9.27
N VAL A 164 6.29 14.16 8.54
CA VAL A 164 4.85 13.86 8.51
C VAL A 164 4.52 12.45 9.01
N PRO A 165 3.36 12.24 9.65
CA PRO A 165 2.92 10.91 10.05
C PRO A 165 2.47 10.07 8.85
N ILE A 166 2.50 8.75 9.02
CA ILE A 166 1.98 7.77 8.07
C ILE A 166 0.75 7.09 8.69
N TYR A 167 -0.31 6.94 7.89
CA TYR A 167 -1.48 6.11 8.19
C TYR A 167 -1.50 4.83 7.35
N ILE A 168 -1.95 3.71 7.92
CA ILE A 168 -2.14 2.42 7.23
C ILE A 168 -3.39 1.71 7.79
N ASP A 169 -4.18 1.13 6.90
CA ASP A 169 -5.19 0.11 7.24
C ASP A 169 -4.54 -1.28 7.16
N ALA A 170 -4.19 -1.85 8.32
CA ALA A 170 -3.38 -3.04 8.40
C ALA A 170 -4.21 -4.32 8.50
N SER A 171 -4.02 -5.24 7.54
CA SER A 171 -4.51 -6.61 7.68
C SER A 171 -3.80 -7.30 8.85
N GLN A 172 -4.45 -8.32 9.42
CA GLN A 172 -3.84 -9.13 10.49
C GLN A 172 -2.50 -9.76 10.07
N ALA A 173 -2.35 -10.11 8.79
CA ALA A 173 -1.11 -10.64 8.23
C ALA A 173 -0.02 -9.56 8.06
N GLY A 174 -0.40 -8.31 7.76
CA GLY A 174 0.53 -7.18 7.57
C GLY A 174 0.97 -6.53 8.88
N LYS A 175 0.10 -6.51 9.90
CA LYS A 175 0.34 -5.84 11.19
C LYS A 175 1.75 -6.07 11.79
N PRO A 176 2.28 -7.31 11.85
CA PRO A 176 3.60 -7.54 12.43
C PRO A 176 4.76 -6.86 11.69
N VAL A 177 4.67 -6.65 10.37
CA VAL A 177 5.74 -5.93 9.64
C VAL A 177 5.67 -4.43 9.90
N TYR A 178 4.47 -3.87 10.04
CA TYR A 178 4.28 -2.46 10.36
C TYR A 178 4.76 -2.15 11.79
N GLU A 179 4.44 -2.99 12.78
CA GLU A 179 4.89 -2.80 14.17
C GLU A 179 6.42 -2.72 14.28
N ARG A 180 7.15 -3.58 13.53
CA ARG A 180 8.62 -3.55 13.49
C ARG A 180 9.20 -2.26 12.91
N LEU A 181 8.41 -1.53 12.12
CA LEU A 181 8.81 -0.25 11.53
C LEU A 181 8.32 0.96 12.34
N GLY A 182 7.73 0.74 13.52
CA GLY A 182 7.30 1.80 14.43
C GLY A 182 5.86 2.27 14.23
N PHE A 183 5.05 1.53 13.47
CA PHE A 183 3.62 1.76 13.42
C PHE A 183 2.96 1.26 14.71
N VAL A 184 2.03 2.03 15.24
CA VAL A 184 1.27 1.71 16.44
C VAL A 184 -0.20 1.56 16.08
N ASP A 185 -0.82 0.48 16.56
CA ASP A 185 -2.25 0.25 16.43
C ASP A 185 -3.03 1.29 17.26
N ARG A 186 -3.92 2.03 16.60
CA ARG A 186 -4.78 3.07 17.17
C ARG A 186 -6.26 2.71 17.07
N SER A 187 -6.60 1.47 16.72
CA SER A 187 -7.98 1.02 16.54
C SER A 187 -8.83 1.19 17.81
N TYR A 188 -8.21 1.18 18.99
CA TYR A 188 -8.90 1.43 20.27
C TYR A 188 -9.44 2.86 20.44
N LEU A 189 -8.96 3.82 19.63
CA LEU A 189 -9.50 5.18 19.57
C LEU A 189 -10.69 5.30 18.61
N LEU A 190 -10.95 4.22 17.86
CA LEU A 190 -11.99 4.12 16.87
C LEU A 190 -13.08 3.19 17.41
N GLY A 191 -14.28 3.28 16.85
CA GLY A 191 -15.34 2.31 17.12
C GLY A 191 -15.02 0.97 16.45
N ASP A 192 -16.00 0.40 15.76
CA ASP A 192 -15.75 -0.75 14.91
C ASP A 192 -14.86 -0.35 13.70
N THR A 193 -13.75 -1.05 13.53
CA THR A 193 -12.79 -0.88 12.41
C THR A 193 -12.83 -2.06 11.44
N GLY A 194 -13.77 -3.00 11.63
CA GLY A 194 -13.86 -4.23 10.86
C GLY A 194 -12.63 -5.11 11.04
N ASP A 195 -12.18 -5.72 9.94
CA ASP A 195 -11.05 -6.67 9.95
C ASP A 195 -9.67 -6.01 9.82
N LEU A 196 -9.60 -4.68 9.76
CA LEU A 196 -8.36 -3.92 9.55
C LEU A 196 -8.01 -3.10 10.79
N ALA A 197 -6.76 -3.20 11.23
CA ALA A 197 -6.24 -2.36 12.29
C ALA A 197 -5.81 -1.00 11.73
N ALA A 198 -6.32 0.08 12.29
CA ALA A 198 -5.90 1.43 11.94
C ALA A 198 -4.58 1.77 12.64
N MET A 199 -3.49 1.86 11.87
CA MET A 199 -2.15 2.06 12.42
C MET A 199 -1.55 3.40 12.00
N VAL A 200 -0.83 4.04 12.93
CA VAL A 200 -0.13 5.31 12.69
C VAL A 200 1.35 5.17 13.05
N ARG A 201 2.22 5.73 12.21
CA ARG A 201 3.64 5.93 12.52
C ARG A 201 3.95 7.43 12.51
N ASP A 202 4.43 7.93 13.64
CA ASP A 202 4.94 9.30 13.72
C ASP A 202 6.33 9.39 13.05
N PRO A 203 6.69 10.56 12.46
CA PRO A 203 7.98 10.73 11.82
C PRO A 203 9.11 10.65 12.85
N GLN A 204 10.16 9.93 12.50
CA GLN A 204 11.36 9.84 13.32
C GLN A 204 12.25 11.05 13.04
N LYS A 205 12.70 11.72 14.11
CA LYS A 205 13.69 12.79 13.98
C LYS A 205 14.99 12.17 13.47
N SER A 206 15.54 12.74 12.40
CA SER A 206 16.93 12.46 12.04
C SER A 206 17.83 12.82 13.24
N PRO A 207 18.78 11.98 13.65
CA PRO A 207 19.74 12.37 14.65
C PRO A 207 20.48 13.61 14.14
N ALA A 208 20.49 14.66 14.97
CA ALA A 208 21.20 15.91 14.70
C ALA A 208 22.72 15.69 14.69
#